data_AF-W6Q427-F1
#
_entry.id   AF-W6Q427-F1
#
_cell.length_a   1.000
_cell.length_b   1.000
_cell.length_c   1.000
_cell.angle_alpha   90.00
_cell.angle_beta   90.00
_cell.angle_gamma   90.00
#
_symmetry.space_group_name_H-M   'P 1'
#
loop_
_entity.id
_entity.type
_entity.pdbx_description
1 polymer ?
#
loop_
_entity_poly.entity_id
_entity_poly.type
_entity_poly.pdbx_seq_one_letter_code
_entity_poly.pdbx_strand_id
1 'polypeptide(L)'
;MSSQYEDGSTSCKASSRSLSIEGKILLNILAFFDPHAIPEWLLSNPKANITDPSLKFLSNDSRFGGALIDLTNASLIVRSPELEMITLDQITQSTVFSGLPKAELSIYLDSAIQLQKLLNLKQQKNKKQKEMTDAGIEPAIS
;
A
#
# COMPACT_ATOMS: atom_id res chain seq x y z
N MET A 1 -33.93 26.28 2.79
CA MET A 1 -33.24 24.97 2.88
C MET A 1 -32.25 24.90 1.73
N SER A 2 -30.96 25.12 1.99
CA SER A 2 -29.87 24.72 1.10
C SER A 2 -28.68 24.40 1.98
N SER A 3 -28.49 23.11 2.28
CA SER A 3 -27.31 22.61 2.98
C SER A 3 -26.15 22.64 1.99
N GLN A 4 -25.17 23.49 2.26
CA GLN A 4 -23.86 23.40 1.63
C GLN A 4 -23.18 22.12 2.13
N TYR A 5 -23.16 21.10 1.28
CA TYR A 5 -22.24 19.98 1.43
C TYR A 5 -20.89 20.47 0.88
N GLU A 6 -20.03 20.95 1.78
CA GLU A 6 -18.63 21.19 1.46
C GLU A 6 -17.97 19.85 1.14
N ASP A 7 -17.45 19.79 -0.08
CA ASP A 7 -16.84 18.63 -0.71
C ASP A 7 -15.49 18.29 -0.04
N GLY A 8 -15.49 17.25 0.78
CA GLY A 8 -14.28 16.65 1.34
C GLY A 8 -13.26 16.16 0.29
N SER A 9 -13.61 16.16 -1.01
CA SER A 9 -12.68 15.80 -2.10
C SER A 9 -11.68 16.90 -2.47
N THR A 10 -11.89 18.13 -2.02
CA THR A 10 -11.04 19.28 -2.40
C THR A 10 -9.68 19.27 -1.72
N SER A 11 -9.61 18.84 -0.46
CA SER A 11 -8.37 18.77 0.32
C SER A 11 -7.39 17.73 -0.23
N CYS A 12 -7.88 16.54 -0.58
CA CYS A 12 -7.05 15.48 -1.16
C CYS A 12 -6.52 15.85 -2.56
N LYS A 13 -7.31 16.54 -3.38
CA LYS A 13 -6.89 17.01 -4.71
C LYS A 13 -5.89 18.16 -4.65
N ALA A 14 -5.96 19.00 -3.62
CA ALA A 14 -5.01 20.09 -3.41
C ALA A 14 -3.64 19.56 -2.96
N SER A 15 -3.63 18.63 -2.00
CA SER A 15 -2.40 18.04 -1.46
C SER A 15 -1.69 17.09 -2.44
N SER A 16 -2.39 16.52 -3.42
CA SER A 16 -1.79 15.61 -4.42
C SER A 16 -1.02 16.34 -5.53
N ARG A 17 -1.20 17.65 -5.70
CA ARG A 17 -0.54 18.42 -6.78
C ARG A 17 0.97 18.56 -6.59
N SER A 18 1.45 18.60 -5.35
CA SER A 18 2.87 18.76 -5.01
C SER A 18 3.65 17.44 -4.90
N LEU A 19 3.00 16.30 -5.07
CA LEU A 19 3.65 15.00 -4.96
C LEU A 19 4.60 14.75 -6.13
N SER A 20 5.73 14.08 -5.83
CA SER A 20 6.57 13.45 -6.84
C SER A 20 5.77 12.42 -7.66
N ILE A 21 6.35 12.00 -8.78
CA ILE A 21 5.75 10.96 -9.62
C ILE A 21 5.59 9.67 -8.82
N GLU A 22 6.63 9.27 -8.09
CA GLU A 22 6.61 8.09 -7.22
C GLU A 22 5.59 8.22 -6.08
N GLY A 23 5.46 9.39 -5.46
CA GLY A 23 4.45 9.65 -4.45
C GLY A 23 3.02 9.46 -4.98
N LYS A 24 2.73 9.98 -6.18
CA LYS A 24 1.43 9.78 -6.83
C LYS A 24 1.16 8.31 -7.14
N ILE A 25 2.15 7.62 -7.69
CA ILE A 25 2.03 6.19 -8.01
C ILE A 25 1.83 5.37 -6.73
N LEU A 26 2.55 5.69 -5.65
CA LEU A 26 2.40 5.05 -4.35
C LEU A 26 1.00 5.27 -3.78
N LEU A 27 0.48 6.50 -3.82
CA LEU A 27 -0.88 6.80 -3.36
C LEU A 27 -1.93 6.00 -4.16
N ASN A 28 -1.76 5.93 -5.48
CA ASN A 28 -2.67 5.21 -6.36
C ASN A 28 -2.71 3.71 -6.05
N ILE A 29 -1.57 3.08 -5.81
CA ILE A 29 -1.53 1.64 -5.49
C ILE A 29 -2.05 1.36 -4.07
N LEU A 30 -1.80 2.26 -3.09
CA LEU A 30 -2.33 2.13 -1.73
C LEU A 30 -3.86 2.11 -1.68
N ALA A 31 -4.52 2.78 -2.63
CA ALA A 31 -5.98 2.83 -2.69
C ALA A 31 -6.66 1.45 -2.88
N PHE A 32 -5.91 0.41 -3.27
CA PHE A 32 -6.42 -0.94 -3.49
C PHE A 32 -6.28 -1.88 -2.27
N PHE A 33 -5.68 -1.42 -1.17
CA PHE A 33 -5.47 -2.22 0.04
C PHE A 33 -6.46 -1.87 1.15
N ASP A 34 -6.46 -2.67 2.23
CA ASP A 34 -7.14 -2.29 3.47
C ASP A 34 -6.51 -0.99 4.01
N PRO A 35 -7.27 0.11 4.12
CA PRO A 35 -6.74 1.43 4.49
C PRO A 35 -6.13 1.47 5.89
N HIS A 36 -6.51 0.56 6.79
CA HIS A 36 -6.12 0.64 8.20
C HIS A 36 -4.80 -0.08 8.52
N ALA A 37 -4.34 -0.95 7.63
CA ALA A 37 -3.25 -1.85 7.95
C ALA A 37 -2.51 -2.32 6.69
N ILE A 38 -1.72 -1.44 6.07
CA ILE A 38 -0.88 -1.79 4.92
C ILE A 38 0.57 -1.96 5.38
N PRO A 39 1.14 -3.19 5.39
CA PRO A 39 2.52 -3.38 5.82
C PRO A 39 3.51 -2.86 4.77
N GLU A 40 4.54 -2.12 5.20
CA GLU A 40 5.57 -1.57 4.31
C GLU A 40 6.33 -2.69 3.58
N TRP A 41 6.69 -3.76 4.29
CA TRP A 41 7.38 -4.92 3.72
C TRP A 41 6.58 -5.61 2.59
N LEU A 42 5.25 -5.44 2.56
CA LEU A 42 4.42 -5.99 1.51
C LEU A 42 4.73 -5.26 0.20
N LEU A 43 4.73 -3.93 0.25
CA LEU A 43 4.92 -3.03 -0.88
C LEU A 43 6.34 -3.09 -1.41
N SER A 44 7.35 -3.11 -0.54
CA SER A 44 8.75 -3.17 -0.93
C SER A 44 9.25 -4.57 -1.29
N ASN A 45 8.36 -5.57 -1.31
CA ASN A 45 8.77 -6.96 -1.49
C ASN A 45 9.26 -7.24 -2.93
N PRO A 46 10.55 -7.59 -3.14
CA PRO A 46 11.04 -7.91 -4.47
C PRO A 46 10.41 -9.18 -5.06
N LYS A 47 9.80 -10.04 -4.22
CA LYS A 47 9.12 -11.26 -4.66
C LYS A 47 7.74 -11.00 -5.28
N ALA A 48 7.26 -9.75 -5.25
CA ALA A 48 5.94 -9.42 -5.77
C ALA A 48 5.87 -9.54 -7.30
N ASN A 49 7.04 -9.66 -7.96
CA ASN A 49 7.18 -9.82 -9.41
C ASN A 49 6.39 -8.77 -10.20
N ILE A 50 6.33 -7.54 -9.67
CA ILE A 50 5.62 -6.44 -10.31
C ILE A 50 6.28 -6.13 -11.65
N THR A 51 5.54 -6.38 -12.73
CA THR A 51 6.03 -6.23 -14.09
C THR A 51 5.97 -4.79 -14.59
N ASP A 52 5.12 -3.96 -13.99
CA ASP A 52 4.94 -2.59 -14.41
C ASP A 52 6.18 -1.73 -14.08
N PRO A 53 6.79 -1.06 -15.08
CA PRO A 53 7.99 -0.25 -14.86
C PRO A 53 7.79 0.93 -13.90
N SER A 54 6.58 1.50 -13.85
CA SER A 54 6.27 2.66 -13.01
C SER A 54 6.29 2.31 -11.53
N LEU A 55 6.11 1.04 -11.19
CA LEU A 55 6.11 0.52 -9.82
C LEU A 55 7.47 -0.06 -9.37
N LYS A 56 8.48 -0.08 -10.23
CA LYS A 56 9.83 -0.62 -9.88
C LYS A 56 10.49 0.10 -8.71
N PHE A 57 10.11 1.36 -8.45
CA PHE A 57 10.65 2.10 -7.31
C PHE A 57 10.26 1.49 -5.96
N LEU A 58 9.19 0.70 -5.89
CA LEU A 58 8.76 0.04 -4.66
C LEU A 58 9.84 -0.88 -4.08
N SER A 59 10.60 -1.57 -4.95
CA SER A 59 11.70 -2.45 -4.54
C SER A 59 13.03 -1.71 -4.32
N ASN A 60 13.04 -0.37 -4.41
CA ASN A 60 14.21 0.46 -4.11
C ASN A 60 13.95 1.25 -2.84
N ASP A 61 14.60 0.86 -1.74
CA ASP A 61 14.35 1.42 -0.41
C ASP A 61 14.45 2.95 -0.35
N SER A 62 15.42 3.55 -1.05
CA SER A 62 15.60 5.01 -1.07
C SER A 62 14.44 5.72 -1.79
N ARG A 63 14.02 5.20 -2.95
CA ARG A 63 12.91 5.80 -3.72
C ARG A 63 11.56 5.54 -3.07
N PHE A 64 11.35 4.33 -2.54
CA PHE A 64 10.15 4.00 -1.77
C PHE A 64 10.05 4.87 -0.50
N GLY A 65 11.14 5.01 0.24
CA GLY A 65 11.21 5.90 1.41
C GLY A 65 10.95 7.37 1.06
N GLY A 66 11.48 7.85 -0.06
CA GLY A 66 11.18 9.20 -0.58
C GLY A 66 9.69 9.39 -0.87
N ALA A 67 9.06 8.43 -1.55
CA ALA A 67 7.62 8.48 -1.83
C ALA A 67 6.77 8.44 -0.55
N LEU A 68 7.17 7.68 0.47
CA LEU A 68 6.51 7.66 1.78
C LEU A 68 6.62 9.01 2.50
N ILE A 69 7.80 9.63 2.46
CA ILE A 69 8.02 10.96 3.04
C ILE A 69 7.13 11.99 2.35
N ASP A 70 7.05 11.96 1.02
CA ASP A 70 6.18 12.86 0.25
C ASP A 70 4.72 12.75 0.68
N LEU A 71 4.21 11.52 0.79
CA LEU A 71 2.82 11.28 1.21
C LEU A 71 2.56 11.66 2.67
N THR A 72 3.52 11.42 3.56
CA THR A 72 3.44 11.79 4.98
C THR A 72 3.43 13.32 5.14
N ASN A 73 4.33 14.02 4.43
CA ASN A 73 4.39 15.48 4.44
C ASN A 73 3.12 16.11 3.87
N ALA A 74 2.50 15.47 2.87
CA ALA A 74 1.22 15.88 2.31
C ALA A 74 0.01 15.53 3.20
N SER A 75 0.22 14.87 4.35
CA SER A 75 -0.83 14.38 5.25
C SER A 75 -1.85 13.45 4.58
N LEU A 76 -1.40 12.70 3.56
CA LEU A 76 -2.23 11.75 2.81
C LEU A 76 -2.15 10.33 3.39
N ILE A 77 -1.08 10.03 4.14
CA ILE A 77 -0.92 8.79 4.89
C ILE A 77 -0.45 9.08 6.30
N VAL A 78 -0.70 8.14 7.19
CA VAL A 78 -0.02 8.05 8.49
C VAL A 78 0.90 6.85 8.44
N ARG A 79 2.19 7.07 8.70
CA ARG A 79 3.18 6.02 8.83
C ARG A 79 3.39 5.70 10.31
N SER A 80 3.41 4.42 10.66
CA SER A 80 3.77 3.92 11.99
C SER A 80 5.09 3.16 11.90
N PRO A 81 6.24 3.82 12.08
CA PRO A 81 7.56 3.19 11.90
C PRO A 81 7.79 2.01 12.83
N GLU A 82 7.26 2.06 14.05
CA GLU A 82 7.39 0.97 15.04
C GLU A 82 6.72 -0.33 14.59
N LEU A 83 5.66 -0.21 13.79
CA LEU A 83 4.90 -1.35 13.27
C LEU A 83 5.22 -1.66 11.80
N GLU A 84 6.00 -0.80 11.14
CA GLU A 84 6.22 -0.79 9.69
C GLU A 84 4.89 -0.83 8.92
N MET A 85 3.93 0.00 9.33
CA MET A 85 2.58 0.06 8.78
C MET A 85 2.27 1.43 8.21
N ILE A 86 1.48 1.43 7.14
CA ILE A 86 0.89 2.60 6.51
C ILE A 86 -0.61 2.53 6.70
N THR A 87 -1.17 3.67 7.11
CA THR A 87 -2.61 3.90 7.18
C THR A 87 -2.97 4.98 6.18
N LEU A 88 -3.99 4.71 5.38
CA LEU A 88 -4.58 5.63 4.42
C LEU A 88 -5.97 6.03 4.93
N ASP A 89 -6.29 7.32 4.93
CA ASP A 89 -7.65 7.74 5.28
C ASP A 89 -8.67 7.25 4.25
N GLN A 90 -9.84 6.78 4.70
CA GLN A 90 -10.84 6.15 3.83
C GLN A 90 -11.43 7.12 2.79
N ILE A 91 -11.51 8.42 3.11
CA ILE A 91 -11.96 9.45 2.16
C ILE A 91 -10.88 9.67 1.10
N THR A 92 -9.62 9.72 1.51
CA THR A 92 -8.47 9.80 0.60
C THR A 92 -8.45 8.59 -0.34
N GLN A 93 -8.57 7.38 0.20
CA GLN A 93 -8.65 6.14 -0.57
C GLN A 93 -9.77 6.20 -1.61
N SER A 94 -10.99 6.54 -1.19
CA SER A 94 -12.16 6.58 -2.08
C SER A 94 -12.00 7.64 -3.18
N THR A 95 -11.42 8.79 -2.84
CA THR A 95 -11.16 9.88 -3.78
C THR A 95 -10.11 9.48 -4.82
N VAL A 96 -9.03 8.84 -4.39
CA VAL A 96 -7.97 8.35 -5.28
C VAL A 96 -8.53 7.26 -6.20
N PHE A 97 -9.19 6.26 -5.63
CA PHE A 97 -9.76 5.14 -6.39
C PHE A 97 -10.76 5.61 -7.46
N SER A 98 -11.66 6.52 -7.11
CA SER A 98 -12.66 7.08 -8.04
C SER A 98 -12.07 8.03 -9.08
N GLY A 99 -10.92 8.64 -8.80
CA GLY A 99 -10.22 9.54 -9.71
C GLY A 99 -9.35 8.85 -10.76
N LEU A 100 -9.11 7.55 -10.64
CA LEU A 100 -8.23 6.81 -11.53
C LEU A 100 -8.84 6.59 -12.93
N PRO A 101 -8.09 6.87 -14.01
CA PRO A 101 -8.50 6.46 -15.35
C PRO A 101 -8.66 4.93 -15.44
N LYS A 102 -9.67 4.48 -16.19
CA LYS A 102 -9.93 3.03 -16.37
C LYS A 102 -8.71 2.25 -16.87
N ALA A 103 -7.87 2.87 -17.70
CA ALA A 103 -6.65 2.25 -18.22
C ALA A 103 -5.58 2.03 -17.14
N GLU A 104 -5.53 2.88 -16.13
CA GLU A 104 -4.58 2.75 -15.01
C GLU A 104 -5.11 1.80 -13.93
N LEU A 105 -6.44 1.72 -13.78
CA LEU A 105 -7.10 0.87 -12.79
C LEU A 105 -6.67 -0.59 -12.92
N SER A 106 -6.55 -1.13 -14.14
CA SER A 106 -6.08 -2.50 -14.35
C SER A 106 -4.64 -2.71 -13.88
N ILE A 107 -3.75 -1.73 -14.13
CA ILE A 107 -2.33 -1.81 -13.74
C ILE A 107 -2.20 -1.89 -12.23
N TYR A 108 -2.89 -1.00 -11.51
CA TYR A 108 -2.85 -0.97 -10.05
C TYR A 108 -3.55 -2.18 -9.43
N LEU A 109 -4.68 -2.61 -9.99
CA LEU A 109 -5.38 -3.80 -9.52
C LEU A 109 -4.52 -5.06 -9.69
N ASP A 110 -3.93 -5.27 -10.85
CA ASP A 110 -3.08 -6.43 -11.13
C ASP A 110 -1.86 -6.47 -10.20
N SER A 111 -1.28 -5.30 -9.92
CA SER A 111 -0.16 -5.15 -9.00
C SER A 111 -0.56 -5.41 -7.55
N ALA A 112 -1.72 -4.91 -7.12
CA ALA A 112 -2.26 -5.15 -5.78
C ALA A 112 -2.56 -6.65 -5.56
N ILE A 113 -3.11 -7.33 -6.57
CA ILE A 113 -3.34 -8.78 -6.54
C ILE A 113 -2.01 -9.54 -6.38
N GLN A 114 -0.96 -9.15 -7.09
CA GLN A 114 0.36 -9.77 -6.99
C GLN A 114 0.95 -9.60 -5.58
N LEU A 115 0.85 -8.40 -5.01
CA LEU A 115 1.27 -8.11 -3.65
C LEU A 115 0.45 -8.93 -2.63
N GLN A 116 -0.87 -8.94 -2.74
CA GLN A 116 -1.75 -9.67 -1.83
C GLN A 116 -1.48 -11.19 -1.79
N LYS A 117 -1.09 -11.79 -2.93
CA LYS A 117 -0.67 -13.20 -2.96
C LYS A 117 0.51 -13.48 -2.03
N LEU A 118 1.46 -12.56 -1.90
CA LEU A 118 2.58 -12.70 -0.97
C LEU A 118 2.15 -12.65 0.49
N LEU A 119 1.19 -11.77 0.82
CA LEU A 119 0.65 -11.70 2.17
C LEU A 119 0.03 -13.04 2.58
N ASN A 120 -0.79 -13.61 1.70
CA ASN A 120 -1.41 -14.92 1.92
C ASN A 120 -0.37 -16.03 2.07
N LEU A 121 0.69 -16.03 1.27
CA LEU A 121 1.79 -17.01 1.38
C LEU A 121 2.53 -16.90 2.72
N LYS A 122 2.79 -15.67 3.20
CA LYS A 122 3.44 -15.46 4.52
C LYS A 122 2.55 -15.95 5.66
N GLN A 123 1.25 -15.65 5.61
CA GLN A 123 0.29 -16.11 6.60
C GLN A 123 0.18 -17.64 6.66
N GLN A 124 0.16 -18.31 5.50
CA GLN A 124 0.15 -19.78 5.43
C GLN A 124 1.41 -20.41 6.03
N LYS A 125 2.59 -19.83 5.77
CA LYS A 125 3.85 -20.31 6.36
C LYS A 125 3.85 -20.15 7.88
N ASN A 126 3.42 -19.00 8.38
CA ASN A 126 3.36 -18.73 9.82
C ASN A 126 2.38 -19.67 10.53
N LYS A 127 1.23 -19.95 9.92
CA LYS A 127 0.25 -20.90 10.45
C LYS A 127 0.83 -22.32 10.56
N LYS A 128 1.49 -22.80 9.50
CA LYS A 128 2.13 -24.13 9.51
C LYS A 128 3.23 -24.24 10.57
N GLN A 129 4.07 -23.22 10.72
CA GLN A 129 5.12 -23.22 11.76
C GLN A 129 4.50 -23.28 13.17
N LYS A 130 3.46 -22.49 13.42
CA LYS A 130 2.75 -22.50 14.70
C LYS A 130 2.17 -23.89 15.02
N GLU A 131 1.51 -24.52 14.05
CA GLU A 131 0.95 -25.88 14.20
C GLU A 131 2.05 -26.93 14.49
N MET A 132 3.26 -26.78 13.92
CA MET A 132 4.39 -27.68 14.21
C MET A 132 4.98 -27.48 15.61
N THR A 133 5.10 -26.24 16.09
CA THR A 133 5.52 -25.95 17.47
C THR A 133 4.49 -26.40 18.51
N ASP A 134 3.20 -26.21 18.25
CA ASP A 134 2.13 -26.64 19.16
C ASP A 134 2.00 -28.18 19.19
N ALA A 135 2.41 -28.88 18.14
CA ALA A 135 2.43 -30.34 18.06
C ALA A 135 3.70 -30.98 18.67
N GLY A 136 4.66 -30.19 19.19
CA GLY A 136 5.91 -30.71 19.78
C GLY A 136 6.86 -31.35 18.77
N ILE A 137 6.71 -31.05 17.47
CA ILE A 137 7.58 -31.57 16.42
C ILE A 137 8.73 -30.58 16.23
N GLU A 138 9.91 -30.89 16.76
CA GLU A 138 11.12 -30.09 16.50
C GLU A 138 11.41 -30.07 14.99
N PRO A 139 11.67 -28.89 14.39
CA PRO A 139 12.12 -28.83 13.02
C PRO A 139 13.49 -29.49 12.91
N ALA A 140 13.60 -30.47 12.01
CA ALA A 140 14.86 -31.10 11.67
C ALA A 140 15.84 -30.02 11.18
N ILE A 141 16.81 -29.70 12.04
CA ILE A 141 17.96 -28.86 11.73
C ILE A 141 18.76 -29.59 10.65
N SER A 142 18.94 -28.94 9.51
CA SER A 142 19.91 -29.32 8.48
C SER A 142 20.82 -28.15 8.18
#